data_AF-A0A6A6LPI6-F1
#
_entry.id   AF-A0A6A6LPI6-F1
#
_cell.length_a   1.000
_cell.length_b   1.000
_cell.length_c   1.000
_cell.angle_alpha   90.00
_cell.angle_beta   90.00
_cell.angle_gamma   90.00
#
_symmetry.space_group_name_H-M   'P 1'
#
loop_
_entity.id
_entity.type
_entity.pdbx_description
1 polymer ?
#
loop_
_entity_poly.entity_id
_entity_poly.type
_entity_poly.pdbx_seq_one_letter_code
_entity_poly.pdbx_strand_id
1 'polypeptide(L)'
;MESDPSKEGSYRPVKEEEIGSHAPVHSQGRDRREESSRVEKLRKYKAIDFMGKKEENPSAAEHWLEWTERVLKQLHCTPEHQLECTLSLLQEEAYQWWDTISRVVQPMELTWDFFLTEFKKKYISHIYLEARRREFLTLRQRQLMVFEYEREFLRLGRYAWEVMPTEVERCRRFKDGLNDNIRIIVMAHEYTNFSRLVAASLNVERVRNEEQSRRGRQ
;
A
#
# COMPACT_ATOMS: atom_id res chain seq x y z
N MET A 1 83.13 -30.18 46.64
CA MET A 1 81.90 -30.73 46.04
C MET A 1 81.73 -30.01 44.71
N GLU A 2 82.46 -30.43 43.67
CA GLU A 2 82.16 -31.51 42.72
C GLU A 2 81.16 -31.11 41.62
N SER A 3 81.68 -31.19 40.38
CA SER A 3 81.02 -31.72 39.16
C SER A 3 80.19 -30.78 38.27
N ASP A 4 80.77 -30.46 37.12
CA ASP A 4 80.12 -30.35 35.80
C ASP A 4 79.97 -31.80 35.25
N PRO A 5 78.87 -32.25 34.58
CA PRO A 5 78.79 -32.11 33.11
C PRO A 5 77.38 -32.18 32.45
N SER A 6 77.31 -31.73 31.19
CA SER A 6 76.50 -32.19 30.05
C SER A 6 75.31 -33.15 30.26
N LYS A 7 74.13 -32.78 29.74
CA LYS A 7 73.25 -33.72 28.99
C LYS A 7 72.51 -33.05 27.83
N GLU A 8 72.82 -33.56 26.64
CA GLU A 8 72.01 -33.54 25.42
C GLU A 8 70.64 -34.22 25.60
N GLY A 9 69.73 -33.91 24.69
CA GLY A 9 68.50 -34.66 24.41
C GLY A 9 67.26 -33.79 24.53
N SER A 10 66.29 -33.78 23.63
CA SER A 10 66.05 -34.54 22.41
C SER A 10 64.85 -33.85 21.78
N TYR A 11 64.90 -33.53 20.48
CA TYR A 11 63.70 -33.17 19.73
C TYR A 11 62.73 -34.36 19.77
N ARG A 12 61.51 -34.13 20.25
CA ARG A 12 60.33 -34.90 19.84
C ARG A 12 59.17 -33.96 19.51
N PRO A 13 58.39 -34.26 18.45
CA PRO A 13 57.42 -33.34 17.88
C PRO A 13 56.15 -33.30 18.73
N VAL A 14 55.60 -32.10 18.92
CA VAL A 14 54.26 -31.92 19.47
C VAL A 14 53.27 -32.43 18.43
N LYS A 15 52.37 -33.31 18.87
CA LYS A 15 51.39 -34.01 18.03
C LYS A 15 50.45 -33.01 17.36
N GLU A 16 50.10 -33.31 16.12
CA GLU A 16 48.99 -32.72 15.37
C GLU A 16 47.72 -32.78 16.23
N GLU A 17 47.28 -31.62 16.73
CA GLU A 17 45.91 -31.45 17.19
C GLU A 17 45.04 -31.11 15.98
N GLU A 18 44.01 -31.93 15.83
CA GLU A 18 43.04 -31.93 14.75
C GLU A 18 42.48 -30.53 14.52
N ILE A 19 42.76 -29.97 13.34
CA ILE A 19 41.98 -28.87 12.79
C ILE A 19 40.60 -29.45 12.47
N GLY A 20 39.70 -29.36 13.45
CA GLY A 20 38.29 -29.62 13.27
C GLY A 20 37.79 -28.84 12.06
N SER A 21 37.29 -29.58 11.08
CA SER A 21 36.68 -29.05 9.88
C SER A 21 35.45 -28.20 10.26
N HIS A 22 35.64 -26.88 10.31
CA HIS A 22 34.52 -25.95 10.30
C HIS A 22 33.90 -25.99 8.90
N ALA A 23 32.97 -26.92 8.70
CA ALA A 23 32.10 -26.95 7.54
C ALA A 23 31.31 -25.63 7.46
N PRO A 24 31.04 -25.08 6.26
CA PRO A 24 30.19 -23.91 6.12
C PRO A 24 28.77 -24.31 6.52
N VAL A 25 28.29 -23.72 7.61
CA VAL A 25 26.93 -23.92 8.10
C VAL A 25 25.94 -23.42 7.05
N HIS A 26 25.11 -24.35 6.60
CA HIS A 26 23.92 -24.25 5.77
C HIS A 26 23.00 -23.02 6.01
N SER A 27 23.41 -21.81 5.62
CA SER A 27 22.51 -20.65 5.52
C SER A 27 21.70 -20.68 4.22
N GLN A 28 22.32 -21.07 3.10
CA GLN A 28 21.69 -21.09 1.76
C GLN A 28 20.47 -22.01 1.64
N GLY A 29 20.42 -23.10 2.40
CA GLY A 29 19.28 -24.04 2.37
C GLY A 29 18.12 -23.62 3.24
N ARG A 30 18.36 -22.77 4.26
CA ARG A 30 17.34 -22.29 5.19
C ARG A 30 16.64 -21.05 4.62
N ASP A 31 17.42 -20.11 4.06
CA ASP A 31 16.90 -18.96 3.31
C ASP A 31 16.03 -19.39 2.12
N ARG A 32 16.52 -20.30 1.26
CA ARG A 32 15.71 -20.79 0.12
C ARG A 32 14.40 -21.46 0.52
N ARG A 33 14.36 -22.14 1.68
CA ARG A 33 13.17 -22.85 2.15
C ARG A 33 12.16 -21.89 2.77
N GLU A 34 12.63 -20.82 3.42
CA GLU A 34 11.79 -19.74 3.92
C GLU A 34 11.25 -18.85 2.79
N GLU A 35 12.07 -18.52 1.79
CA GLU A 35 11.70 -17.84 0.55
C GLU A 35 10.58 -18.60 -0.19
N SER A 36 10.78 -19.91 -0.40
CA SER A 36 9.77 -20.77 -1.06
C SER A 36 8.48 -20.85 -0.25
N SER A 37 8.55 -20.93 1.08
CA SER A 37 7.37 -20.92 1.96
C SER A 37 6.62 -19.58 1.94
N ARG A 38 7.32 -18.47 1.70
CA ARG A 38 6.75 -17.12 1.68
C ARG A 38 6.07 -16.80 0.35
N VAL A 39 6.69 -17.15 -0.78
CA VAL A 39 6.05 -17.05 -2.10
C VAL A 39 4.81 -17.96 -2.16
N GLU A 40 4.86 -19.15 -1.56
CA GLU A 40 3.69 -20.02 -1.40
C GLU A 40 2.60 -19.38 -0.53
N LYS A 41 2.96 -18.68 0.54
CA LYS A 41 1.99 -17.92 1.36
C LYS A 41 1.37 -16.77 0.56
N LEU A 42 2.15 -15.98 -0.18
CA LEU A 42 1.62 -14.91 -1.04
C LEU A 42 0.64 -15.45 -2.09
N ARG A 43 1.00 -16.56 -2.77
CA ARG A 43 0.10 -17.25 -3.71
C ARG A 43 -1.14 -17.81 -3.01
N LYS A 44 -1.02 -18.32 -1.79
CA LYS A 44 -2.14 -18.78 -0.95
C LYS A 44 -3.09 -17.63 -0.55
N TYR A 45 -2.59 -16.40 -0.46
CA TYR A 45 -3.40 -15.19 -0.26
C TYR A 45 -3.90 -14.55 -1.57
N LYS A 46 -3.82 -15.27 -2.70
CA LYS A 46 -4.27 -14.81 -4.03
C LYS A 46 -3.53 -13.55 -4.50
N ALA A 47 -2.22 -13.47 -4.25
CA ALA A 47 -1.40 -12.43 -4.86
C ALA A 47 -1.59 -12.40 -6.37
N ILE A 48 -1.99 -11.21 -6.86
CA ILE A 48 -2.25 -10.95 -8.27
C ILE A 48 -0.94 -10.40 -8.84
N ASP A 49 -0.47 -11.03 -9.91
CA ASP A 49 0.72 -10.57 -10.61
C ASP A 49 0.44 -9.23 -11.32
N PHE A 50 1.43 -8.34 -11.36
CA PHE A 50 1.36 -7.08 -12.11
C PHE A 50 2.27 -7.14 -13.33
N MET A 51 1.67 -7.08 -14.51
CA MET A 51 2.39 -7.22 -15.78
C MET A 51 3.03 -5.90 -16.23
N GLY A 52 2.46 -4.75 -15.83
CA GLY A 52 2.95 -3.43 -16.19
C GLY A 52 2.69 -3.06 -17.65
N LYS A 53 1.66 -3.64 -18.26
CA LYS A 53 1.33 -3.43 -19.68
C LYS A 53 0.90 -1.99 -19.92
N LYS A 54 1.27 -1.44 -21.08
CA LYS A 54 0.93 -0.06 -21.46
C LYS A 54 -0.59 0.21 -21.49
N GLU A 55 -1.39 -0.84 -21.68
CA GLU A 55 -2.86 -0.79 -21.66
C GLU A 55 -3.45 -0.84 -20.24
N GLU A 56 -2.67 -1.16 -19.21
CA GLU A 56 -3.12 -1.11 -17.82
C GLU A 56 -3.33 0.36 -17.41
N ASN A 57 -4.61 0.74 -17.30
CA ASN A 57 -5.03 2.05 -16.83
C ASN A 57 -4.40 2.35 -15.46
N PRO A 58 -3.90 3.57 -15.18
CA PRO A 58 -3.38 3.97 -13.86
C PRO A 58 -4.22 3.55 -12.65
N SER A 59 -5.55 3.44 -12.81
CA SER A 59 -6.44 2.92 -11.76
C SER A 59 -6.19 1.45 -11.41
N ALA A 60 -5.78 0.62 -12.36
CA ALA A 60 -5.45 -0.79 -12.13
C ALA A 60 -4.11 -0.93 -11.38
N ALA A 61 -3.10 -0.15 -11.77
CA ALA A 61 -1.82 -0.10 -11.08
C ALA A 61 -1.95 0.40 -9.62
N GLU A 62 -2.76 1.45 -9.42
CA GLU A 62 -3.11 1.93 -8.09
C GLU A 62 -3.82 0.86 -7.26
N HIS A 63 -4.83 0.20 -7.83
CA HIS A 63 -5.56 -0.86 -7.12
C HIS A 63 -4.67 -2.04 -6.75
N TRP A 64 -3.77 -2.45 -7.65
CA TRP A 64 -2.79 -3.49 -7.40
C TRP A 64 -1.86 -3.12 -6.24
N LEU A 65 -1.37 -1.88 -6.22
CA LEU A 65 -0.49 -1.41 -5.16
C LEU A 65 -1.20 -1.36 -3.81
N GLU A 66 -2.41 -0.79 -3.75
CA GLU A 66 -3.24 -0.74 -2.53
C GLU A 66 -3.53 -2.15 -1.98
N TRP A 67 -3.84 -3.09 -2.87
CA TRP A 67 -4.08 -4.48 -2.51
C TRP A 67 -2.83 -5.15 -1.96
N THR A 68 -1.68 -4.95 -2.61
CA THR A 68 -0.39 -5.52 -2.20
C THR A 68 0.02 -4.98 -0.83
N GLU A 69 -0.03 -3.66 -0.62
CA GLU A 69 0.24 -3.03 0.67
C GLU A 69 -0.64 -3.61 1.80
N ARG A 70 -1.93 -3.84 1.52
CA ARG A 70 -2.86 -4.43 2.48
C ARG A 70 -2.47 -5.86 2.87
N VAL A 71 -2.08 -6.68 1.91
CA VAL A 71 -1.65 -8.07 2.17
C VAL A 71 -0.34 -8.10 2.94
N LEU A 72 0.64 -7.29 2.54
CA LEU A 72 1.92 -7.20 3.26
C LEU A 72 1.74 -6.76 4.71
N LYS A 73 0.84 -5.81 4.96
CA LYS A 73 0.49 -5.37 6.31
C LYS A 73 -0.18 -6.48 7.13
N GLN A 74 -1.09 -7.24 6.52
CA GLN A 74 -1.74 -8.38 7.16
C GLN A 74 -0.74 -9.51 7.50
N LEU A 75 0.32 -9.64 6.70
CA LEU A 75 1.40 -10.61 6.93
C LEU A 75 2.47 -10.12 7.91
N HIS A 76 2.35 -8.88 8.42
CA HIS A 76 3.35 -8.25 9.29
C HIS A 76 4.77 -8.25 8.70
N CYS A 77 4.89 -8.04 7.39
CA CYS A 77 6.20 -7.97 6.71
C CYS A 77 7.01 -6.75 7.18
N THR A 78 8.31 -6.95 7.45
CA THR A 78 9.26 -5.83 7.65
C THR A 78 9.52 -5.11 6.32
N PRO A 79 9.95 -3.84 6.31
CA PRO A 79 10.18 -3.07 5.08
C PRO A 79 11.09 -3.77 4.05
N GLU A 80 12.13 -4.47 4.53
CA GLU A 80 13.05 -5.23 3.68
C GLU A 80 12.31 -6.36 2.96
N HIS A 81 11.53 -7.13 3.71
CA HIS A 81 10.73 -8.23 3.16
C HIS A 81 9.55 -7.76 2.30
N GLN A 82 9.02 -6.56 2.54
CA GLN A 82 7.95 -5.98 1.73
C GLN A 82 8.41 -5.79 0.29
N LEU A 83 9.63 -5.30 0.11
CA LEU A 83 10.21 -5.14 -1.22
C LEU A 83 10.35 -6.50 -1.91
N GLU A 84 11.04 -7.47 -1.30
CA GLU A 84 11.25 -8.82 -1.87
C GLU A 84 9.91 -9.48 -2.28
N CYS A 85 8.93 -9.45 -1.38
CA CYS A 85 7.60 -10.00 -1.63
C CYS A 85 6.94 -9.31 -2.84
N THR A 86 7.03 -8.00 -2.93
CA THR A 86 6.40 -7.24 -4.02
C THR A 86 7.10 -7.48 -5.36
N LEU A 87 8.43 -7.57 -5.36
CA LEU A 87 9.19 -7.88 -6.59
C LEU A 87 8.84 -9.25 -7.14
N SER A 88 8.51 -10.22 -6.28
CA SER A 88 8.03 -11.54 -6.72
C SER A 88 6.69 -11.51 -7.46
N LEU A 89 5.92 -10.42 -7.33
CA LEU A 89 4.63 -10.21 -7.97
C LEU A 89 4.74 -9.40 -9.28
N LEU A 90 5.90 -8.80 -9.56
CA LEU A 90 6.13 -8.14 -10.84
C LEU A 90 6.41 -9.18 -11.92
N GLN A 91 5.77 -9.05 -13.06
CA GLN A 91 5.94 -9.91 -14.22
C GLN A 91 6.18 -9.05 -15.47
N GLU A 92 6.66 -9.69 -16.54
CA GLU A 92 6.78 -9.10 -17.88
C GLU A 92 7.42 -7.69 -17.87
N GLU A 93 6.71 -6.67 -18.37
CA GLU A 93 7.21 -5.29 -18.51
C GLU A 93 7.50 -4.65 -17.15
N ALA A 94 6.71 -4.94 -16.13
CA ALA A 94 6.95 -4.42 -14.77
C ALA A 94 8.24 -4.95 -14.18
N TYR A 95 8.52 -6.24 -14.34
CA TYR A 95 9.77 -6.83 -13.88
C TYR A 95 10.97 -6.26 -14.64
N GLN A 96 10.89 -6.16 -15.97
CA GLN A 96 11.96 -5.60 -16.80
C GLN A 96 12.26 -4.13 -16.45
N TRP A 97 11.20 -3.34 -16.22
CA TRP A 97 11.33 -1.96 -15.78
C TRP A 97 12.08 -1.87 -14.44
N TRP A 98 11.70 -2.69 -13.46
CA TRP A 98 12.38 -2.70 -12.16
C TRP A 98 13.84 -3.17 -12.25
N ASP A 99 14.12 -4.22 -13.02
CA ASP A 99 15.50 -4.71 -13.26
C ASP A 99 16.39 -3.64 -13.89
N THR A 100 15.83 -2.79 -14.76
CA THR A 100 16.58 -1.69 -15.38
C THR A 100 16.97 -0.62 -14.34
N ILE A 101 16.04 -0.23 -13.46
CA ILE A 101 16.28 0.82 -12.47
C ILE A 101 17.20 0.31 -11.36
N SER A 102 17.03 -0.94 -10.91
CA SER A 102 17.84 -1.50 -9.84
C SER A 102 19.32 -1.64 -10.19
N ARG A 103 19.66 -1.72 -11.50
CA ARG A 103 21.05 -1.76 -11.99
C ARG A 103 21.80 -0.43 -11.87
N VAL A 104 21.08 0.70 -11.81
CA VAL A 104 21.69 2.04 -11.80
C VAL A 104 21.64 2.71 -10.42
N VAL A 105 21.04 2.04 -9.43
CA VAL A 105 20.85 2.51 -8.06
C VAL A 105 21.70 1.67 -7.11
N GLN A 106 22.23 2.27 -6.04
CA GLN A 106 23.02 1.51 -5.08
C GLN A 106 22.12 0.55 -4.28
N PRO A 107 22.60 -0.67 -3.92
CA PRO A 107 21.79 -1.64 -3.19
C PRO A 107 21.20 -1.10 -1.87
N MET A 108 21.92 -0.21 -1.17
CA MET A 108 21.46 0.39 0.09
C MET A 108 20.28 1.36 -0.10
N GLU A 109 20.07 1.86 -1.32
CA GLU A 109 18.98 2.78 -1.67
C GLU A 109 17.73 2.02 -2.16
N LEU A 110 17.85 0.73 -2.48
CA LEU A 110 16.75 -0.14 -2.92
C LEU A 110 15.87 -0.54 -1.73
N THR A 111 15.09 0.43 -1.26
CA THR A 111 14.14 0.29 -0.16
C THR A 111 12.71 0.17 -0.68
N TRP A 112 11.80 -0.25 0.20
CA TRP A 112 10.36 -0.23 -0.08
C TRP A 112 9.86 1.16 -0.50
N ASP A 113 10.30 2.21 0.19
CA ASP A 113 9.92 3.60 -0.11
C ASP A 113 10.44 4.07 -1.49
N PHE A 114 11.64 3.63 -1.86
CA PHE A 114 12.18 3.87 -3.20
C PHE A 114 11.32 3.20 -4.28
N PHE A 115 10.95 1.93 -4.07
CA PHE A 115 10.03 1.22 -4.97
C PHE A 115 8.70 1.95 -5.11
N LEU A 116 8.05 2.32 -4.00
CA LEU A 116 6.78 3.05 -4.02
C LEU A 116 6.87 4.34 -4.85
N THR A 117 7.98 5.08 -4.70
CA THR A 117 8.21 6.33 -5.41
C THR A 117 8.34 6.12 -6.91
N GLU A 118 9.21 5.20 -7.35
CA GLU A 118 9.42 4.94 -8.77
C GLU A 118 8.21 4.24 -9.42
N PHE A 119 7.52 3.34 -8.70
CA PHE A 119 6.30 2.68 -9.18
C PHE A 119 5.19 3.70 -9.46
N LYS A 120 4.92 4.59 -8.50
CA LYS A 120 3.94 5.66 -8.68
C LYS A 120 4.31 6.55 -9.86
N LYS A 121 5.56 6.98 -9.95
CA LYS A 121 6.05 7.80 -11.08
C LYS A 121 5.89 7.12 -12.44
N LYS A 122 6.12 5.81 -12.53
CA LYS A 122 6.01 5.03 -13.78
C LYS A 122 4.57 4.72 -14.18
N TYR A 123 3.75 4.24 -13.25
CA TYR A 123 2.44 3.65 -13.54
C TYR A 123 1.25 4.49 -13.08
N ILE A 124 1.43 5.39 -12.12
CA ILE A 124 0.40 6.25 -11.54
C ILE A 124 0.73 7.71 -11.87
N SER A 125 0.49 8.08 -13.13
CA SER A 125 0.89 9.40 -13.64
C SER A 125 0.33 10.56 -12.80
N HIS A 126 1.12 11.63 -12.66
CA HIS A 126 0.67 12.87 -12.02
C HIS A 126 -0.61 13.44 -12.67
N ILE A 127 -0.75 13.30 -14.00
CA ILE A 127 -1.93 13.73 -14.75
C ILE A 127 -3.18 12.97 -14.26
N TYR A 128 -3.07 11.67 -14.02
CA TYR A 128 -4.16 10.86 -13.48
C TYR A 128 -4.58 11.32 -12.08
N LEU A 129 -3.61 11.55 -11.19
CA LEU A 129 -3.88 12.00 -9.82
C LEU A 129 -4.56 13.38 -9.80
N GLU A 130 -4.06 14.32 -10.59
CA GLU A 130 -4.67 15.65 -10.71
C GLU A 130 -6.06 15.62 -11.34
N ALA A 131 -6.31 14.70 -12.29
CA ALA A 131 -7.64 14.48 -12.83
C ALA A 131 -8.61 13.98 -11.74
N ARG A 132 -8.20 13.00 -10.91
CA ARG A 132 -8.99 12.51 -9.77
C ARG A 132 -9.22 13.58 -8.71
N ARG A 133 -8.21 14.39 -8.42
CA ARG A 133 -8.32 15.53 -7.51
C ARG A 133 -9.35 16.54 -8.01
N ARG A 134 -9.31 16.89 -9.30
CA ARG A 134 -10.28 17.80 -9.93
C ARG A 134 -11.69 17.22 -9.93
N GLU A 135 -11.83 15.92 -10.21
CA GLU A 135 -13.09 15.17 -10.12
C GLU A 135 -13.67 15.32 -8.70
N PHE A 136 -12.85 15.13 -7.67
CA PHE A 136 -13.26 15.35 -6.28
C PHE A 136 -13.69 16.79 -6.01
N LEU A 137 -12.89 17.78 -6.39
CA LEU A 137 -13.17 19.20 -6.09
C LEU A 137 -14.45 19.71 -6.77
N THR A 138 -14.82 19.12 -7.90
CA THR A 138 -16.03 19.47 -8.66
C THR A 138 -17.21 18.53 -8.40
N LEU A 139 -17.02 17.50 -7.56
CA LEU A 139 -18.06 16.53 -7.21
C LEU A 139 -19.28 17.22 -6.56
N ARG A 140 -20.45 16.93 -7.12
CA ARG A 140 -21.78 17.38 -6.68
C ARG A 140 -22.73 16.17 -6.74
N GLN A 141 -23.72 16.13 -5.85
CA GLN A 141 -24.75 15.09 -5.79
C GLN A 141 -25.52 14.98 -7.12
N ARG A 142 -26.07 16.09 -7.64
CA ARG A 142 -26.81 16.12 -8.92
C ARG A 142 -27.94 15.09 -8.95
N GLN A 143 -27.84 14.08 -9.81
CA GLN A 143 -28.85 13.03 -9.97
C GLN A 143 -28.58 11.79 -9.11
N LEU A 144 -27.48 11.78 -8.36
CA LEU A 144 -27.14 10.68 -7.46
C LEU A 144 -28.02 10.74 -6.21
N MET A 145 -28.41 9.56 -5.72
CA MET A 145 -28.92 9.44 -4.35
C MET A 145 -27.82 9.81 -3.36
N VAL A 146 -28.19 10.27 -2.16
CA VAL A 146 -27.20 10.70 -1.14
C VAL A 146 -26.18 9.60 -0.84
N PHE A 147 -26.59 8.33 -0.80
CA PHE A 147 -25.66 7.22 -0.55
C PHE A 147 -24.69 6.97 -1.71
N GLU A 148 -25.11 7.22 -2.95
CA GLU A 148 -24.24 7.10 -4.13
C GLU A 148 -23.24 8.26 -4.15
N TYR A 149 -23.71 9.47 -3.83
CA TYR A 149 -22.86 10.64 -3.65
C TYR A 149 -21.84 10.42 -2.52
N GLU A 150 -22.24 9.86 -1.38
CA GLU A 150 -21.32 9.47 -0.31
C GLU A 150 -20.25 8.50 -0.79
N ARG A 151 -20.66 7.45 -1.53
CA ARG A 151 -19.72 6.46 -2.07
C ARG A 151 -18.67 7.11 -2.97
N GLU A 152 -19.09 7.96 -3.91
CA GLU A 152 -18.17 8.68 -4.79
C GLU A 152 -17.31 9.70 -4.03
N PHE A 153 -17.88 10.36 -3.03
CA PHE A 153 -17.17 11.30 -2.17
C PHE A 153 -16.03 10.63 -1.41
N LEU A 154 -16.27 9.46 -0.82
CA LEU A 154 -15.25 8.69 -0.13
C LEU A 154 -14.21 8.14 -1.10
N ARG A 155 -14.64 7.60 -2.25
CA ARG A 155 -13.75 7.07 -3.30
C ARG A 155 -12.77 8.12 -3.81
N LEU A 156 -13.26 9.33 -4.07
CA LEU A 156 -12.46 10.42 -4.64
C LEU A 156 -11.76 11.27 -3.57
N GLY A 157 -12.26 11.27 -2.32
CA GLY A 157 -11.68 12.06 -1.23
C GLY A 157 -10.23 11.72 -0.91
N ARG A 158 -9.78 10.48 -1.20
CA ARG A 158 -8.39 10.04 -1.02
C ARG A 158 -7.37 10.85 -1.84
N TYR A 159 -7.78 11.45 -2.95
CA TYR A 159 -6.92 12.25 -3.83
C TYR A 159 -6.84 13.73 -3.45
N ALA A 160 -7.57 14.15 -2.42
CA ALA A 160 -7.67 15.55 -2.04
C ALA A 160 -7.77 15.70 -0.52
N TRP A 161 -7.07 14.85 0.23
CA TRP A 161 -7.09 14.89 1.70
C TRP A 161 -6.62 16.26 2.24
N GLU A 162 -5.76 16.98 1.49
CA GLU A 162 -5.26 18.28 1.90
C GLU A 162 -6.38 19.34 1.98
N VAL A 163 -7.48 19.16 1.24
CA VAL A 163 -8.62 20.08 1.29
C VAL A 163 -9.65 19.72 2.37
N MET A 164 -9.47 18.55 3.01
CA MET A 164 -10.31 18.07 4.11
C MET A 164 -9.46 17.49 5.24
N PRO A 165 -8.54 18.28 5.83
CA PRO A 165 -7.62 17.77 6.84
C PRO A 165 -8.32 17.39 8.14
N THR A 166 -9.49 17.96 8.44
CA THR A 166 -10.29 17.58 9.60
C THR A 166 -11.69 17.11 9.21
N GLU A 167 -12.32 16.42 10.15
CA GLU A 167 -13.71 15.95 10.04
C GLU A 167 -14.70 17.12 9.81
N VAL A 168 -14.40 18.31 10.32
CA VAL A 168 -15.22 19.50 10.12
C VAL A 168 -15.12 19.99 8.67
N GLU A 169 -13.91 20.07 8.10
CA GLU A 169 -13.74 20.41 6.68
C GLU A 169 -14.36 19.35 5.77
N ARG A 170 -14.26 18.07 6.14
CA ARG A 170 -14.93 16.97 5.45
C ARG A 170 -16.45 17.16 5.41
N CYS A 171 -17.05 17.49 6.56
CA CYS A 171 -18.48 17.80 6.67
C CYS A 171 -18.87 19.01 5.82
N ARG A 172 -18.09 20.10 5.86
CA ARG A 172 -18.33 21.30 5.03
C ARG A 172 -18.29 20.95 3.54
N ARG A 173 -17.23 20.28 3.08
CA ARG A 173 -17.06 19.90 1.68
C ARG A 173 -18.17 18.96 1.20
N PHE A 174 -18.63 18.03 2.05
CA PHE A 174 -19.77 17.18 1.72
C PHE A 174 -21.05 17.99 1.55
N LYS A 175 -21.37 18.88 2.51
CA LYS A 175 -22.52 19.80 2.45
C LYS A 175 -22.52 20.64 1.18
N ASP A 176 -21.36 21.17 0.79
CA ASP A 176 -21.24 22.01 -0.41
C ASP A 176 -21.61 21.26 -1.70
N GLY A 177 -21.44 19.94 -1.73
CA GLY A 177 -21.81 19.15 -2.90
C GLY A 177 -23.24 18.59 -2.88
N LEU A 178 -23.97 18.70 -1.77
CA LEU A 178 -25.38 18.29 -1.71
C LEU A 178 -26.27 19.21 -2.54
N ASN A 179 -27.36 18.65 -3.06
CA ASN A 179 -28.39 19.44 -3.74
C ASN A 179 -29.08 20.40 -2.76
N ASP A 180 -29.49 21.58 -3.25
CA ASP A 180 -30.03 22.66 -2.41
C ASP A 180 -31.21 22.26 -1.55
N ASN A 181 -32.08 21.40 -2.09
CA ASN A 181 -33.25 20.87 -1.39
C ASN A 181 -32.89 20.10 -0.11
N ILE A 182 -31.72 19.44 -0.05
CA ILE A 182 -31.19 18.77 1.14
C ILE A 182 -30.27 19.70 1.92
N ARG A 183 -29.35 20.38 1.20
CA ARG A 183 -28.32 21.27 1.76
C ARG A 183 -28.91 22.31 2.71
N ILE A 184 -29.98 22.99 2.31
CA ILE A 184 -30.63 24.02 3.14
C ILE A 184 -31.09 23.47 4.50
N ILE A 185 -31.60 22.23 4.53
CA ILE A 185 -32.12 21.62 5.76
C ILE A 185 -30.97 21.22 6.69
N VAL A 186 -29.91 20.64 6.15
CA VAL A 186 -28.76 20.21 6.96
C VAL A 186 -27.80 21.35 7.30
N MET A 187 -27.81 22.47 6.57
CA MET A 187 -26.95 23.62 6.87
C MET A 187 -27.30 24.32 8.19
N ALA A 188 -28.54 24.19 8.68
CA ALA A 188 -28.98 24.77 9.95
C ALA A 188 -28.25 24.19 11.17
N HIS A 189 -27.59 23.04 11.03
CA HIS A 189 -26.84 22.39 12.09
C HIS A 189 -25.35 22.33 11.75
N GLU A 190 -24.51 22.55 12.76
CA GLU A 190 -23.09 22.24 12.66
C GLU A 190 -22.87 20.74 12.81
N TYR A 191 -22.13 20.17 11.87
CA TYR A 191 -21.73 18.78 11.90
C TYR A 191 -20.21 18.71 12.02
N THR A 192 -19.76 18.04 13.08
CA THR A 192 -18.36 17.72 13.36
C THR A 192 -18.09 16.21 13.21
N ASN A 193 -19.08 15.46 12.74
CA ASN A 193 -19.03 14.02 12.52
C ASN A 193 -19.69 13.71 11.16
N PHE A 194 -18.91 13.13 10.25
CA PHE A 194 -19.33 12.88 8.87
C PHE A 194 -20.50 11.90 8.80
N SER A 195 -20.45 10.81 9.57
CA SER A 195 -21.51 9.81 9.59
C SER A 195 -22.86 10.37 10.04
N ARG A 196 -22.87 11.30 11.02
CA ARG A 196 -24.11 11.99 11.45
C ARG A 196 -24.68 12.89 10.36
N LEU A 197 -23.82 13.59 9.61
CA LEU A 197 -24.23 14.43 8.49
C LEU A 197 -24.84 13.59 7.36
N VAL A 198 -24.20 12.48 7.01
CA VAL A 198 -24.70 11.54 5.99
C VAL A 198 -26.06 11.00 6.40
N ALA A 199 -26.20 10.51 7.63
CA ALA A 199 -27.47 9.97 8.13
C ALA A 199 -28.60 11.01 8.09
N ALA A 200 -28.31 12.26 8.47
CA ALA A 200 -29.28 13.35 8.38
C ALA A 200 -29.67 13.63 6.92
N SER A 201 -28.70 13.67 6.00
CA SER A 201 -28.92 13.92 4.58
C SER A 201 -29.78 12.82 3.94
N LEU A 202 -29.53 11.55 4.26
CA LEU A 202 -30.33 10.39 3.84
C LEU A 202 -31.77 10.48 4.35
N ASN A 203 -31.96 10.88 5.61
CA ASN A 203 -33.30 11.03 6.18
C ASN A 203 -34.10 12.14 5.46
N VAL A 204 -33.45 13.26 5.15
CA VAL A 204 -34.07 14.36 4.39
C VAL A 204 -34.46 13.91 2.98
N GLU A 205 -33.58 13.19 2.28
CA GLU A 205 -33.87 12.64 0.95
C GLU A 205 -35.07 11.69 0.98
N ARG A 206 -35.11 10.77 1.96
CA ARG A 206 -36.22 9.83 2.16
C ARG A 206 -37.55 10.56 2.34
N VAL A 207 -37.62 11.52 3.27
CA VAL A 207 -38.86 12.27 3.56
C VAL A 207 -39.34 13.03 2.32
N ARG A 208 -38.43 13.65 1.56
CA ARG A 208 -38.80 14.37 0.33
C ARG A 208 -39.34 13.43 -0.76
N ASN A 209 -38.72 12.27 -0.94
CA ASN A 209 -39.16 11.28 -1.93
C ASN A 209 -40.55 10.73 -1.58
N GLU A 210 -40.85 10.54 -0.29
CA GLU A 210 -42.18 10.18 0.21
C GLU A 210 -43.22 11.26 -0.09
N GLU A 211 -42.90 12.55 0.14
CA GLU A 211 -43.78 13.67 -0.16
C GLU A 211 -44.08 13.80 -1.66
N GLN A 212 -43.07 13.68 -2.52
CA GLN A 212 -43.24 13.73 -3.97
C GLN A 212 -44.12 12.57 -4.47
N SER A 213 -43.91 11.37 -3.93
CA SER A 213 -44.72 10.19 -4.26
C SER A 213 -46.18 10.35 -3.88
N ARG A 214 -46.49 11.10 -2.81
CA ARG A 214 -47.86 11.40 -2.40
C ARG A 214 -48.51 12.44 -3.30
N ARG A 215 -47.76 13.48 -3.71
CA ARG A 215 -48.24 14.55 -4.58
C ARG A 215 -48.50 14.08 -6.02
N GLY A 216 -47.72 13.12 -6.54
CA GLY A 216 -47.92 12.58 -7.88
C GLY A 216 -49.08 11.58 -8.01
N ARG A 217 -49.76 11.24 -6.91
CA ARG A 217 -50.94 10.34 -6.89
C ARG A 217 -52.27 11.07 -6.77
N GLN A 218 -52.25 12.40 -6.60
CA GLN A 218 -53.42 13.29 -6.59
C GLN A 218 -53.53 14.00 -7.94
#